data_AF-A0A9J6P027-F1
#
_entry.id   AF-A0A9J6P027-F1
#
_cell.length_a   1.000
_cell.length_b   1.000
_cell.length_c   1.000
_cell.angle_alpha   90.00
_cell.angle_beta   90.00
_cell.angle_gamma   90.00
#
_symmetry.space_group_name_H-M   'P 1'
#
loop_
_entity.id
_entity.type
_entity.pdbx_description
1 polymer ?
#
loop_
_entity_poly.entity_id
_entity_poly.type
_entity_poly.pdbx_seq_one_letter_code
_entity_poly.pdbx_strand_id
1 'polypeptide(L)' 'MNTMKKNENTIKEEDINYKAMYTFLIDGLKNAVLEVNSSDYSKKSLGRFKDKVERLLYNCKDLH' A
#
# COMPACT_ATOMS: atom_id res chain seq x y z
N MET A 1 -18.39 -15.62 -45.47
CA MET A 1 -18.73 -15.24 -44.08
C MET A 1 -17.42 -15.16 -43.30
N ASN A 2 -16.87 -13.96 -43.13
CA ASN A 2 -15.64 -13.76 -42.35
C ASN A 2 -15.99 -13.72 -40.87
N THR A 3 -15.49 -14.68 -40.11
CA THR A 3 -15.60 -14.72 -38.66
C THR A 3 -14.71 -13.63 -38.07
N MET A 4 -15.35 -12.56 -37.58
CA MET A 4 -14.71 -11.61 -36.68
C MET A 4 -14.28 -12.37 -35.42
N LYS A 5 -12.97 -12.60 -35.26
CA LYS A 5 -12.40 -12.96 -33.96
C LYS A 5 -12.60 -11.77 -33.03
N LYS A 6 -13.65 -11.82 -32.19
CA LYS A 6 -13.76 -10.94 -31.03
C LYS A 6 -12.54 -11.20 -30.16
N ASN A 7 -11.65 -10.22 -30.10
CA ASN A 7 -10.54 -10.21 -29.17
C ASN A 7 -11.16 -10.00 -27.78
N GLU A 8 -11.37 -11.08 -27.04
CA GLU A 8 -11.86 -11.05 -25.66
C GLU A 8 -10.75 -10.55 -24.74
N ASN A 9 -10.43 -9.26 -24.83
CA ASN A 9 -9.79 -8.54 -23.73
C ASN A 9 -10.85 -8.19 -22.69
N THR A 10 -11.40 -9.22 -22.06
CA THR A 10 -12.15 -9.05 -20.82
C THR A 10 -11.13 -9.06 -19.70
N ILE A 11 -10.49 -7.90 -19.47
CA ILE A 11 -9.88 -7.60 -18.17
C ILE A 11 -11.04 -7.66 -17.19
N LYS A 12 -11.11 -8.78 -16.45
CA LYS A 12 -12.10 -9.01 -15.40
C LYS A 12 -11.83 -8.03 -14.26
N GLU A 13 -12.88 -7.71 -13.52
CA GLU A 13 -12.90 -6.79 -12.37
C GLU A 13 -11.57 -6.75 -11.59
N GLU A 14 -11.04 -5.54 -11.49
CA GLU A 14 -10.06 -5.07 -10.49
C GLU A 14 -8.63 -5.60 -10.69
N ASP A 15 -7.90 -4.99 -11.63
CA ASP A 15 -6.43 -5.00 -11.61
C ASP A 15 -5.94 -4.23 -10.37
N ILE A 16 -6.04 -4.87 -9.20
CA ILE A 16 -5.34 -4.45 -7.99
C ILE A 16 -3.87 -4.30 -8.41
N ASN A 17 -3.40 -3.06 -8.46
CA ASN A 17 -2.03 -2.78 -8.80
C ASN A 17 -1.15 -3.10 -7.59
N TYR A 18 -0.91 -4.39 -7.37
CA TYR A 18 -0.11 -4.91 -6.25
C TYR A 18 1.27 -4.25 -6.20
N LYS A 19 1.84 -3.89 -7.37
CA LYS A 19 3.10 -3.15 -7.43
C LYS A 19 2.97 -1.76 -6.82
N ALA A 20 1.91 -1.03 -7.13
CA ALA A 20 1.64 0.29 -6.55
C ALA A 20 1.35 0.18 -5.04
N MET A 21 0.55 -0.79 -4.60
CA MET A 21 0.27 -1.02 -3.18
C MET A 21 1.55 -1.38 -2.40
N TYR A 22 2.38 -2.27 -2.95
CA TYR A 22 3.64 -2.65 -2.34
C TYR A 22 4.60 -1.46 -2.26
N THR A 23 4.69 -0.66 -3.33
CA THR A 23 5.49 0.57 -3.36
C THR A 23 5.03 1.55 -2.28
N PHE A 24 3.72 1.80 -2.19
CA PHE A 24 3.11 2.63 -1.16
C PHE A 24 3.44 2.15 0.26
N LEU A 25 3.31 0.84 0.51
CA LEU A 25 3.61 0.25 1.81
C LEU A 25 5.09 0.43 2.18
N ILE A 26 6.00 0.10 1.27
CA ILE A 26 7.45 0.20 1.51
C ILE A 26 7.87 1.64 1.75
N ASP A 27 7.41 2.58 0.94
CA ASP A 27 7.78 3.99 1.09
C ASP A 27 7.16 4.59 2.36
N GLY A 28 5.91 4.22 2.69
CA GLY A 28 5.27 4.59 3.94
C GLY A 28 6.04 4.09 5.17
N LEU A 29 6.48 2.83 5.16
CA LEU A 29 7.28 2.25 6.24
C LEU A 29 8.65 2.93 6.37
N LYS A 30 9.36 3.17 5.25
CA LYS A 30 10.64 3.88 5.25
C LYS A 30 10.49 5.26 5.89
N ASN A 31 9.46 6.01 5.51
CA ASN A 31 9.21 7.34 6.08
C ASN A 31 8.92 7.28 7.57
N ALA A 32 8.09 6.33 8.04
CA ALA A 32 7.82 6.16 9.46
C ALA A 32 9.10 5.82 10.25
N VAL A 33 9.98 4.98 9.69
CA VAL A 33 11.29 4.64 10.29
C VAL A 33 12.21 5.86 10.34
N LEU A 34 12.30 6.64 9.27
CA LEU A 34 13.13 7.85 9.24
C LEU A 34 12.66 8.86 10.30
N GLU A 35 11.35 9.07 10.41
CA GLU A 35 10.79 9.97 11.41
C GLU A 35 11.09 9.54 12.84
N VAL A 36 10.88 8.25 13.18
CA VAL A 36 11.16 7.78 14.55
C VAL A 36 12.65 7.79 14.85
N ASN A 37 13.51 7.51 13.85
CA ASN A 37 14.96 7.60 14.01
C ASN A 37 15.45 9.03 14.21
N SER A 38 14.74 10.03 13.66
CA SER A 38 15.02 11.44 13.92
C SER A 38 14.40 11.96 15.23
N SER A 39 13.66 11.11 15.95
CA SER A 39 12.94 11.49 17.17
C SER A 39 13.76 11.26 18.44
N ASP A 40 13.19 11.66 19.58
CA ASP A 40 13.73 11.42 20.92
C ASP A 40 13.49 9.99 21.44
N TYR A 41 12.86 9.11 20.65
CA TYR A 41 12.39 7.77 21.08
C TYR A 41 11.58 7.78 22.38
N SER A 42 10.93 8.90 22.71
CA SER A 42 10.00 8.97 23.84
C SER A 42 8.84 8.00 23.66
N LYS A 43 8.18 7.65 24.76
CA LYS A 43 6.92 6.88 24.72
C LYS A 43 5.90 7.48 23.74
N LYS A 44 5.89 8.81 23.62
CA LYS A 44 5.01 9.53 22.69
C LYS A 44 5.44 9.36 21.23
N SER A 45 6.73 9.46 20.91
CA SER A 45 7.20 9.26 19.53
C SER A 45 7.04 7.81 19.09
N LEU A 46 7.33 6.84 19.97
CA LEU A 46 7.08 5.42 19.73
C LEU A 46 5.60 5.10 19.53
N GLY A 47 4.71 5.73 20.33
CA GLY A 47 3.25 5.62 20.13
C GLY A 47 2.82 6.12 18.76
N ARG A 48 3.28 7.31 18.34
CA ARG A 48 2.99 7.86 17.00
C ARG A 48 3.51 6.97 15.87
N PHE A 49 4.70 6.39 16.03
CA PHE A 49 5.27 5.44 15.08
C PHE A 49 4.36 4.21 14.94
N LYS A 50 3.95 3.61 16.06
CA LYS A 50 3.02 2.49 16.08
C LYS A 50 1.71 2.83 15.34
N ASP A 51 1.08 3.96 15.70
CA ASP A 51 -0.19 4.39 15.09
C ASP A 51 -0.07 4.57 13.57
N LYS A 52 1.07 5.10 13.09
CA LYS A 52 1.34 5.24 11.65
C LYS A 52 1.47 3.88 10.96
N VAL A 53 2.19 2.93 11.54
CA VAL A 53 2.32 1.58 11.00
C VAL A 53 0.97 0.87 10.96
N GLU A 54 0.18 0.95 12.03
CA GLU A 54 -1.17 0.34 12.08
C GLU A 54 -2.09 0.93 10.99
N ARG A 55 -2.05 2.25 10.78
CA ARG A 55 -2.82 2.91 9.71
C ARG A 55 -2.37 2.47 8.31
N LEU A 56 -1.07 2.32 8.07
CA LEU A 56 -0.54 1.81 6.80
C LEU A 56 -1.06 0.40 6.51
N LEU A 57 -1.02 -0.48 7.51
CA LEU A 57 -1.52 -1.86 7.40
C LEU A 57 -3.02 -1.89 7.17
N TYR A 58 -3.78 -1.06 7.89
CA TYR A 58 -5.23 -0.93 7.72
C TYR A 58 -5.60 -0.53 6.28
N ASN A 59 -4.94 0.50 5.73
CA ASN A 59 -5.18 0.93 4.35
C ASN A 59 -4.86 -0.16 3.32
N CYS A 60 -3.87 -1.01 3.59
CA CYS A 60 -3.56 -2.15 2.71
C CYS A 60 -4.62 -3.27 2.80
N LYS A 61 -5.29 -3.42 3.95
CA LYS A 61 -6.31 -4.42 4.18
C LYS A 61 -7.66 -4.04 3.57
N ASP A 62 -8.01 -2.75 3.59
CA ASP A 62 -9.25 -2.23 3.00
C ASP A 62 -9.22 -2.15 1.46
N LEU A 63 -8.05 -2.32 0.84
CA LEU A 63 -7.85 -2.41 -0.61
C LEU A 63 -8.05 -3.84 -1.15
N HIS A 64 -8.45 -4.79 -0.31
CA HIS A 64 -8.48 -6.23 -0.57
C HIS A 64 -9.86 -6.83 -0.33
#